data_AF-A0A2I9LPY3-F1
#
_entry.id   AF-A0A2I9LPY3-F1
#
_cell.length_a   1.000
_cell.length_b   1.000
_cell.length_c   1.000
_cell.angle_alpha   90.00
_cell.angle_beta   90.00
_cell.angle_gamma   90.00
#
_symmetry.space_group_name_H-M   'P 1'
#
loop_
_entity.id
_entity.type
_entity.pdbx_description
1 polymer ?
#
loop_
_entity_poly.entity_id
_entity_poly.type
_entity_poly.pdbx_seq_one_letter_code
_entity_poly.pdbx_strand_id
1 'polypeptide(L)'
;MKIYLILLISLALIAISAAQKKSECQEHREKASKSTSPVKVVPICESNGDYAALQCHNEGKFCSCWRKDGTPITQPSTKIKSCVCHRDRDDKLKNSKGAPVPECSDDGKFKKKQCSGSSGQCWCVDPETGIKNKRNANNC
;
A
#
# COMPACT_ATOMS: atom_id res chain seq x y z
N MET A 1 21.93 -3.80 -51.66
CA MET A 1 22.57 -3.37 -50.39
C MET A 1 21.71 -2.44 -49.53
N LYS A 2 21.14 -1.34 -50.07
CA LYS A 2 20.34 -0.38 -49.27
C LYS A 2 19.10 -1.00 -48.59
N ILE A 3 18.43 -1.96 -49.22
CA ILE A 3 17.25 -2.66 -48.66
C ILE A 3 17.62 -3.57 -47.48
N TYR A 4 18.74 -4.30 -47.57
CA TYR A 4 19.26 -5.11 -46.46
C TYR A 4 19.65 -4.25 -45.26
N LEU A 5 20.21 -3.07 -45.51
CA LEU A 5 20.57 -2.12 -44.45
C LEU A 5 19.32 -1.58 -43.73
N ILE A 6 18.24 -1.28 -44.47
CA ILE A 6 16.95 -0.83 -43.91
C ILE A 6 16.28 -1.96 -43.09
N LEU A 7 16.30 -3.20 -43.57
CA LEU A 7 15.74 -4.36 -42.86
C LEU A 7 16.48 -4.66 -41.54
N LEU A 8 17.81 -4.53 -41.52
CA LEU A 8 18.63 -4.69 -40.32
C LEU A 8 18.37 -3.60 -39.27
N ILE A 9 18.15 -2.35 -39.71
CA ILE A 9 17.80 -1.24 -38.82
C ILE A 9 16.40 -1.44 -38.21
N SER A 10 15.43 -1.95 -38.97
CA SER A 10 14.09 -2.25 -38.43
C SER A 10 14.09 -3.40 -37.42
N LEU A 11 14.92 -4.43 -37.61
CA LEU A 11 15.08 -5.52 -36.63
C LEU A 11 15.75 -5.04 -35.33
N ALA A 12 16.70 -4.11 -35.41
CA ALA A 12 17.36 -3.53 -34.25
C ALA A 12 16.43 -2.62 -33.42
N LEU A 13 15.47 -1.93 -34.05
CA LEU A 13 14.46 -1.11 -33.35
C LEU A 13 13.42 -1.97 -32.58
N ILE A 14 13.14 -3.18 -33.04
CA ILE A 14 12.23 -4.13 -32.37
C ILE A 14 12.89 -4.74 -31.11
N ALA A 15 14.22 -4.75 -31.04
CA ALA A 15 14.99 -5.27 -29.90
C ALA A 15 15.16 -4.27 -28.74
N ILE A 16 14.68 -3.03 -28.88
CA ILE A 16 14.56 -2.07 -27.75
C ILE A 16 13.24 -2.32 -27.01
N SER A 17 12.91 -3.58 -26.71
CA SER A 17 11.97 -3.85 -25.64
C SER A 17 12.71 -3.56 -24.34
N ALA A 18 12.57 -2.32 -23.84
CA ALA A 18 13.18 -1.89 -22.59
C ALA A 18 13.03 -2.99 -21.53
N ALA A 19 14.15 -3.58 -21.09
CA ALA A 19 14.14 -4.46 -19.93
C ALA A 19 13.59 -3.63 -18.76
N GLN A 20 12.33 -3.83 -18.41
CA GLN A 20 11.64 -3.03 -17.42
C GLN A 20 12.36 -3.22 -16.08
N LYS A 21 13.05 -2.16 -15.62
CA LYS A 21 13.79 -2.19 -14.35
C LYS A 21 12.81 -2.58 -13.23
N LYS A 22 13.12 -3.65 -12.50
CA LYS A 22 12.28 -4.14 -11.40
C LYS A 22 12.18 -3.08 -10.30
N SER A 23 11.00 -2.95 -9.70
CA SER A 23 10.82 -2.12 -8.51
C SER A 23 11.51 -2.74 -7.30
N GLU A 24 11.70 -1.96 -6.24
CA GLU A 24 12.26 -2.44 -4.97
C GLU A 24 11.42 -3.60 -4.39
N CYS A 25 10.08 -3.49 -4.41
CA CYS A 25 9.22 -4.57 -3.95
C CYS A 25 9.39 -5.84 -4.80
N GLN A 26 9.50 -5.69 -6.12
CA GLN A 26 9.67 -6.83 -7.04
C GLN A 26 11.03 -7.53 -6.82
N GLU A 27 12.10 -6.77 -6.63
CA GLU A 27 13.43 -7.32 -6.31
C GLU A 27 13.41 -8.04 -4.95
N HIS A 28 12.83 -7.43 -3.93
CA HIS A 28 12.66 -8.04 -2.61
C HIS A 28 11.84 -9.33 -2.69
N ARG A 29 10.72 -9.32 -3.42
CA ARG A 29 9.88 -10.51 -3.67
C ARG A 29 10.69 -11.65 -4.28
N GLU A 30 11.50 -11.39 -5.29
CA GLU A 30 12.32 -12.42 -5.93
C GLU A 30 13.38 -12.98 -5.00
N LYS A 31 14.07 -12.12 -4.26
CA LYS A 31 15.07 -12.53 -3.27
C LYS A 31 14.44 -13.39 -2.17
N ALA A 32 13.30 -12.97 -1.63
CA ALA A 32 12.57 -13.71 -0.60
C ALA A 32 12.05 -15.07 -1.11
N SER A 33 11.62 -15.13 -2.37
CA SER A 33 11.12 -16.38 -2.99
C SER A 33 12.22 -17.41 -3.23
N LYS A 34 13.45 -16.95 -3.48
CA LYS A 34 14.64 -17.80 -3.66
C LYS A 34 15.29 -18.19 -2.33
N SER A 35 14.86 -17.60 -1.22
CA SER A 35 15.39 -17.93 0.10
C SER A 35 15.03 -19.36 0.49
N THR A 36 16.01 -20.09 1.01
CA THR A 36 15.84 -21.44 1.57
C THR A 36 15.35 -21.42 3.02
N SER A 37 15.14 -20.22 3.60
CA SER A 37 14.68 -20.08 4.97
C SER A 37 13.27 -20.68 5.15
N PRO A 38 13.04 -21.49 6.20
CA PRO A 38 11.72 -22.06 6.48
C PRO A 38 10.68 -20.98 6.81
N VAL A 39 11.13 -19.81 7.28
CA VAL A 39 10.29 -18.62 7.47
C VAL A 39 10.57 -17.63 6.34
N LYS A 40 9.93 -17.85 5.18
CA LYS A 40 10.01 -16.95 4.03
C LYS A 40 8.83 -15.98 4.02
N VAL A 41 9.11 -14.70 4.21
CA VAL A 41 8.12 -13.62 4.14
C VAL A 41 8.23 -12.96 2.77
N VAL A 42 7.41 -13.42 1.83
CA VAL A 42 7.39 -12.87 0.47
C VAL A 42 6.45 -11.65 0.44
N PRO A 43 6.95 -10.44 0.11
CA PRO A 43 6.10 -9.25 0.07
C PRO A 43 5.07 -9.29 -1.06
N ILE A 44 3.94 -8.67 -0.80
CA ILE A 44 2.87 -8.36 -1.73
C ILE A 44 3.16 -7.02 -2.38
N CYS A 45 3.25 -6.99 -3.71
CA CYS A 45 3.49 -5.77 -4.48
C CYS A 45 2.22 -5.36 -5.24
N GLU A 46 1.99 -4.06 -5.35
CA GLU A 46 0.99 -3.46 -6.23
C GLU A 46 1.50 -3.43 -7.68
N SER A 47 0.60 -3.20 -8.64
CA SER A 47 0.94 -3.18 -10.08
C SER A 47 1.88 -2.02 -10.47
N ASN A 48 1.87 -0.94 -9.69
CA ASN A 48 2.79 0.19 -9.85
C ASN A 48 4.19 -0.09 -9.27
N GLY A 49 4.40 -1.24 -8.63
CA GLY A 49 5.67 -1.64 -8.04
C GLY A 49 5.86 -1.23 -6.58
N ASP A 50 4.93 -0.50 -5.97
CA ASP A 50 4.93 -0.21 -4.54
C ASP A 50 4.67 -1.49 -3.73
N TYR A 51 5.07 -1.48 -2.45
CA TYR A 51 4.58 -2.47 -1.51
C TYR A 51 3.08 -2.25 -1.27
N ALA A 52 2.31 -3.34 -1.37
CA ALA A 52 0.90 -3.30 -1.04
C ALA A 52 0.70 -2.88 0.42
N ALA A 53 -0.33 -2.07 0.66
CA ALA A 53 -0.63 -1.59 2.00
C ALA A 53 -0.80 -2.72 3.02
N LEU A 54 -1.48 -3.80 2.61
CA LEU A 54 -1.81 -4.95 3.42
C LEU A 54 -0.88 -6.12 3.06
N GLN A 55 -0.01 -6.50 3.98
CA GLN A 55 0.90 -7.64 3.84
C GLN A 55 0.39 -8.79 4.69
N CYS A 56 -0.02 -9.89 4.04
CA CYS A 56 -0.55 -11.05 4.74
C CYS A 56 0.31 -12.30 4.52
N HIS A 57 0.49 -13.07 5.59
CA HIS A 57 1.31 -14.28 5.63
C HIS A 57 0.53 -15.42 6.30
N ASN A 58 1.07 -16.65 6.22
CA ASN A 58 0.41 -17.87 6.71
C ASN A 58 -1.01 -18.01 6.12
N GLU A 59 -1.10 -18.05 4.78
CA GLU A 59 -2.36 -18.19 4.04
C GLU A 59 -3.40 -17.10 4.37
N GLY A 60 -2.93 -15.88 4.65
CA GLY A 60 -3.82 -14.77 4.97
C GLY A 60 -4.24 -14.67 6.44
N LYS A 61 -3.73 -15.56 7.30
CA LYS A 61 -4.09 -15.58 8.73
C LYS A 61 -3.60 -14.35 9.47
N PHE A 62 -2.36 -13.92 9.22
CA PHE A 62 -1.76 -12.77 9.89
C PHE A 62 -1.41 -11.70 8.89
N CYS A 63 -1.92 -10.49 9.12
CA CYS A 63 -1.70 -9.34 8.25
C CYS A 63 -1.08 -8.18 9.02
N SER A 64 -0.29 -7.36 8.33
CA SER A 64 0.32 -6.13 8.85
C SER A 64 0.24 -5.02 7.80
N CYS A 65 0.21 -3.77 8.25
CA CYS A 65 0.17 -2.61 7.37
C CYS A 65 1.57 -2.07 7.09
N TRP A 66 1.87 -1.82 5.82
CA TRP A 66 3.17 -1.37 5.35
C TRP A 66 3.02 -0.06 4.55
N ARG A 67 4.09 0.72 4.52
CA ARG A 67 4.24 1.89 3.64
C ARG A 67 4.57 1.44 2.23
N LYS A 68 4.46 2.38 1.27
CA LYS A 68 4.83 2.17 -0.14
C LYS A 68 6.30 1.78 -0.33
N ASP A 69 7.17 2.22 0.58
CA ASP A 69 8.60 1.91 0.61
C ASP A 69 8.93 0.57 1.29
N GLY A 70 7.93 -0.15 1.79
CA GLY A 70 8.12 -1.44 2.46
C GLY A 70 8.36 -1.34 3.97
N THR A 71 8.35 -0.15 4.56
CA THR A 71 8.50 -0.03 6.01
C THR A 71 7.21 -0.45 6.73
N PRO A 72 7.28 -1.33 7.77
CA PRO A 72 6.10 -1.73 8.52
C PRO A 72 5.55 -0.58 9.38
N ILE A 73 4.23 -0.52 9.48
CA ILE A 73 3.44 0.42 10.30
C ILE A 73 2.87 -0.28 11.53
N THR A 74 2.31 -1.48 11.35
CA THR A 74 1.69 -2.26 12.43
C THR A 74 2.41 -3.59 12.65
N GLN A 75 2.26 -4.16 13.84
CA GLN A 75 2.61 -5.56 14.06
C GLN A 75 1.61 -6.48 13.32
N PRO A 76 2.00 -7.72 13.00
CA PRO A 76 1.09 -8.72 12.45
C PRO A 76 -0.08 -9.03 13.40
N SER A 77 -1.29 -9.09 12.85
CA SER A 77 -2.51 -9.39 13.60
C SER A 77 -3.49 -10.18 12.75
N THR A 78 -4.32 -11.02 13.39
CA THR A 78 -5.42 -11.72 12.73
C THR A 78 -6.62 -10.82 12.45
N LYS A 79 -6.72 -9.69 13.16
CA LYS A 79 -7.83 -8.74 13.04
C LYS A 79 -7.70 -7.82 11.83
N ILE A 80 -6.48 -7.49 11.42
CA ILE A 80 -6.22 -6.55 10.31
C ILE A 80 -6.70 -7.18 8.99
N LYS A 81 -7.58 -6.47 8.28
CA LYS A 81 -8.12 -6.84 6.96
C LYS A 81 -8.01 -5.72 5.93
N SER A 82 -7.72 -4.50 6.38
CA SER A 82 -7.49 -3.33 5.55
C SER A 82 -6.38 -2.48 6.18
N CYS A 83 -5.78 -1.61 5.38
CA CYS A 83 -4.72 -0.70 5.84
C CYS A 83 -4.97 0.75 5.41
N VAL A 84 -6.17 1.04 4.91
CA VAL A 84 -6.56 2.37 4.41
C VAL A 84 -6.42 3.44 5.51
N CYS A 85 -6.88 3.15 6.74
CA CYS A 85 -6.76 4.10 7.83
C CYS A 85 -5.35 4.16 8.41
N HIS A 86 -4.67 3.03 8.56
CA HIS A 86 -3.32 3.01 9.13
C HIS A 86 -2.30 3.76 8.26
N ARG A 87 -2.41 3.67 6.94
CA ARG A 87 -1.58 4.47 6.03
C ARG A 87 -1.91 5.97 6.11
N ASP A 88 -3.19 6.36 6.07
CA ASP A 88 -3.57 7.77 6.21
C ASP A 88 -3.12 8.37 7.55
N ARG A 89 -3.28 7.61 8.64
CA ARG A 89 -2.78 7.98 9.97
C ARG A 89 -1.27 8.21 9.96
N ASP A 90 -0.52 7.27 9.40
CA ASP A 90 0.93 7.35 9.36
C ASP A 90 1.43 8.55 8.51
N ASP A 91 0.83 8.74 7.33
CA ASP A 91 1.15 9.85 6.44
C ASP A 91 0.87 11.20 7.11
N LYS A 92 -0.25 11.33 7.84
CA LYS A 92 -0.59 12.55 8.58
C LYS A 92 0.35 12.82 9.75
N LEU A 93 0.72 11.78 10.50
CA LEU A 93 1.66 11.90 11.62
C LEU A 93 3.05 12.37 11.16
N LYS A 94 3.49 11.93 9.98
CA LYS A 94 4.81 12.30 9.43
C LYS A 94 4.81 13.65 8.72
N ASN A 95 3.78 13.90 7.90
CA ASN A 95 3.84 14.96 6.88
C ASN A 95 2.90 16.14 7.14
N SER A 96 1.89 16.00 8.03
CA SER A 96 0.83 17.00 8.17
C SER A 96 0.80 17.64 9.55
N LYS A 97 1.39 18.83 9.68
CA LYS A 97 1.22 19.67 10.87
C LYS A 97 -0.19 20.28 10.87
N GLY A 98 -1.08 19.74 11.70
CA GLY A 98 -2.41 20.31 11.96
C GLY A 98 -3.59 19.62 11.27
N ALA A 99 -3.37 18.65 10.39
CA ALA A 99 -4.47 17.82 9.89
C ALA A 99 -4.96 16.87 10.99
N PRO A 100 -6.28 16.65 11.14
CA PRO A 100 -6.79 15.67 12.09
C PRO A 100 -6.30 14.26 11.77
N VAL A 101 -5.59 13.66 12.73
CA VAL A 101 -5.16 12.26 12.67
C VAL A 101 -6.40 11.37 12.81
N PRO A 102 -6.68 10.47 11.86
CA PRO A 102 -7.86 9.64 11.89
C PRO A 102 -7.79 8.59 13.01
N GLU A 103 -8.95 8.12 13.42
CA GLU A 103 -9.14 6.94 14.25
C GLU A 103 -9.42 5.71 13.40
N CYS A 104 -8.65 4.65 13.66
CA CYS A 104 -8.78 3.38 12.96
C CYS A 104 -9.52 2.36 13.82
N SER A 105 -10.28 1.50 13.16
CA SER A 105 -10.84 0.27 13.71
C SER A 105 -9.75 -0.82 13.78
N ASP A 106 -9.97 -1.86 14.58
CA ASP A 106 -9.03 -3.00 14.72
C ASP A 106 -8.79 -3.76 13.40
N ASP A 107 -9.72 -3.68 12.45
CA ASP A 107 -9.59 -4.28 11.12
C ASP A 107 -8.80 -3.39 10.14
N GLY A 108 -8.39 -2.20 10.58
CA GLY A 108 -7.58 -1.24 9.86
C GLY A 108 -8.34 -0.32 8.88
N LYS A 109 -9.68 -0.36 8.93
CA LYS A 109 -10.56 0.63 8.31
C LYS A 109 -10.67 1.89 9.15
N PHE A 110 -11.27 2.94 8.59
CA PHE A 110 -11.62 4.12 9.38
C PHE A 110 -12.79 3.79 10.31
N LYS A 111 -12.75 4.27 11.56
CA LYS A 111 -13.98 4.34 12.36
C LYS A 111 -14.97 5.25 11.66
N LYS A 112 -16.25 4.85 11.61
CA LYS A 112 -17.30 5.64 10.95
C LYS A 112 -17.41 7.07 11.49
N LYS A 113 -17.25 7.25 12.81
CA LYS A 113 -17.17 8.56 13.45
C LYS A 113 -15.71 8.92 13.66
N GLN A 114 -15.35 10.11 13.21
CA GLN A 114 -14.04 10.73 13.38
C GLN A 114 -14.20 12.00 14.21
N CYS A 115 -13.22 12.31 15.05
CA CYS A 115 -13.23 13.51 15.87
C CYS A 115 -11.87 14.20 15.82
N SER A 116 -11.88 15.52 15.68
CA SER A 116 -10.66 16.33 15.77
C SER A 116 -10.29 16.54 17.23
N GLY A 117 -9.14 16.02 17.65
CA GLY A 117 -8.66 16.19 19.02
C GLY A 117 -8.37 17.65 19.41
N SER A 118 -8.08 18.52 18.45
CA SER A 118 -7.77 19.93 18.71
C SER A 118 -9.01 20.82 18.84
N SER A 119 -10.09 20.52 18.11
CA SER A 119 -11.33 21.34 18.08
C SER A 119 -12.53 20.68 18.77
N GLY A 120 -12.46 19.37 19.05
CA GLY A 120 -13.58 18.57 19.56
C GLY A 120 -14.68 18.28 18.53
N GLN A 121 -14.57 18.81 17.31
CA GLN A 121 -15.58 18.59 16.26
C GLN A 121 -15.52 17.15 15.74
N CYS A 122 -16.68 16.52 15.58
CA CYS A 122 -16.80 15.18 15.01
C CYS A 122 -17.56 15.18 13.67
N TRP A 123 -17.27 14.19 12.83
CA TRP A 123 -17.94 13.96 11.55
C TRP A 123 -18.01 12.47 11.22
N CYS A 124 -18.91 12.11 10.31
CA CYS A 124 -18.99 10.76 9.79
C CYS A 124 -18.14 10.62 8.51
N VAL A 125 -17.47 9.48 8.36
CA VAL A 125 -16.69 9.11 7.17
C VAL A 125 -17.13 7.75 6.63
N ASP A 126 -16.83 7.50 5.37
CA ASP A 126 -16.88 6.16 4.80
C ASP A 126 -15.70 5.29 5.34
N PRO A 127 -15.96 4.06 5.83
CA PRO A 127 -14.92 3.21 6.41
C PRO A 127 -13.77 2.80 5.47
N GLU A 128 -14.03 2.72 4.16
CA GLU A 128 -13.05 2.23 3.18
C GLU A 128 -12.17 3.37 2.64
N THR A 129 -12.74 4.58 2.55
CA THR A 129 -12.08 5.71 1.89
C THR A 129 -11.69 6.84 2.85
N GLY A 130 -12.29 6.90 4.04
CA GLY A 130 -12.08 8.00 4.99
C GLY A 130 -12.73 9.32 4.57
N ILE A 131 -13.48 9.32 3.46
CA ILE A 131 -14.15 10.53 2.93
C ILE A 131 -15.32 10.90 3.82
N LYS A 132 -15.37 12.18 4.23
CA LYS A 132 -16.48 12.74 5.02
C LYS A 132 -17.79 12.64 4.25
N ASN A 133 -18.82 12.11 4.90
CA ASN A 133 -20.17 12.05 4.36
C ASN A 133 -21.10 13.10 5.01
N LYS A 134 -22.33 13.20 4.51
CA LYS A 134 -23.32 14.21 4.95
C LYS A 134 -24.16 13.79 6.18
N ARG A 135 -23.84 12.67 6.83
CA ARG A 135 -24.59 12.21 8.01
C ARG A 135 -24.35 13.10 9.21
N ASN A 136 -25.32 13.10 10.13
CA ASN A 136 -25.18 13.75 11.42
C ASN A 136 -24.09 13.05 12.25
N ALA A 137 -23.16 13.81 12.84
CA ALA A 137 -22.04 13.29 13.62
C ALA A 137 -22.46 12.51 14.90
N ASN A 138 -23.72 12.59 15.31
CA ASN A 138 -24.30 11.82 16.40
C ASN A 138 -24.86 10.46 15.94
N ASN A 139 -24.95 10.21 14.64
CA ASN A 139 -25.44 8.95 14.07
C ASN A 139 -24.68 8.57 12.78
N CYS A 140 -23.54 7.89 12.97
CA CYS A 140 -22.75 7.26 11.93
C CYS A 140 -22.99 5.74 11.96
#